data_AF-A0A7Y1XW70-F1
#
_entry.id   AF-A0A7Y1XW70-F1
#
_cell.length_a   1.000
_cell.length_b   1.000
_cell.length_c   1.000
_cell.angle_alpha   90.00
_cell.angle_beta   90.00
_cell.angle_gamma   90.00
#
_symmetry.space_group_name_H-M   'P 1'
#
loop_
_entity.id
_entity.type
_entity.pdbx_description
1 polymer ?
#
loop_
_entity_poly.entity_id
_entity_poly.type
_entity_poly.pdbx_seq_one_letter_code
_entity_poly.pdbx_strand_id
1 'polypeptide(L)'
;MSEQLQEEDIKKQLSIRKVLVPVVIGLLAAGYMLYSSLTAVRYEPSDTGSYEWVDADGDGKVAFNVDEEFRISEDGSYDRITYRDTLRKIDWTGTAMFFFFLAIVCLVIRVGGYIIRLRVLSSKQFSWRQCFDIVLLWEFASALTPSVVGGSAVAIYFLNREGMNLGKSTAIVMVTAMMDEIFYVSMVPLIMIFVGVHGLFPENWEQTLFGMTLTAEGLFWVGYLFTFTLLMILVYAVLINPRAFRYVLIKLFSLPFLRKWRYRIVAWGNDL
;
A
#
# COMPACT_ATOMS: atom_id res chain seq x y z
N MET A 1 31.18 -7.55 -24.15
CA MET A 1 31.87 -7.22 -22.90
C MET A 1 31.08 -6.25 -22.01
N SER A 2 30.32 -5.29 -22.58
CA SER A 2 29.46 -4.38 -21.81
C SER A 2 28.23 -5.06 -21.17
N GLU A 3 27.57 -6.01 -21.86
CA GLU A 3 26.38 -6.71 -21.32
C GLU A 3 26.71 -7.62 -20.13
N GLN A 4 27.83 -8.34 -20.17
CA GLN A 4 28.25 -9.22 -19.07
C GLN A 4 28.62 -8.44 -17.79
N LEU A 5 29.20 -7.25 -17.94
CA LEU A 5 29.48 -6.34 -16.83
C LEU A 5 28.19 -5.80 -16.20
N GLN A 6 27.17 -5.50 -17.01
CA GLN A 6 25.85 -5.06 -16.55
C GLN A 6 25.10 -6.20 -15.82
N GLU A 7 25.15 -7.43 -16.33
CA GLU A 7 24.54 -8.60 -15.70
C GLU A 7 25.16 -8.96 -14.35
N GLU A 8 26.49 -8.92 -14.25
CA GLU A 8 27.20 -9.15 -12.98
C GLU A 8 26.90 -8.08 -11.93
N ASP A 9 26.86 -6.80 -12.33
CA ASP A 9 26.53 -5.71 -11.40
C ASP A 9 25.08 -5.81 -10.91
N ILE A 10 24.14 -6.20 -11.77
CA ILE A 10 22.74 -6.46 -11.38
C ILE A 10 22.64 -7.66 -10.42
N LYS A 11 23.33 -8.78 -10.68
CA LYS A 11 23.39 -9.93 -9.77
C LYS A 11 24.02 -9.57 -8.41
N LYS A 12 24.98 -8.66 -8.39
CA LYS A 12 25.66 -8.19 -7.17
C LYS A 12 24.82 -7.18 -6.37
N GLN A 13 23.99 -6.40 -7.05
CA GLN A 13 22.96 -5.55 -6.43
C GLN A 13 21.79 -6.38 -5.87
N LEU A 14 21.39 -7.45 -6.57
CA LEU A 14 20.35 -8.43 -6.18
C LEU A 14 20.93 -9.71 -5.57
N SER A 15 21.99 -9.59 -4.76
CA SER A 15 22.45 -10.72 -3.96
C SER A 15 21.27 -11.27 -3.18
N ILE A 16 21.02 -12.59 -3.27
CA ILE A 16 19.88 -13.26 -2.61
C ILE A 16 19.76 -12.82 -1.15
N ARG A 17 20.86 -12.60 -0.44
CA ARG A 17 20.85 -12.08 0.94
C ARG A 17 20.26 -10.67 1.07
N LYS A 18 20.51 -9.77 0.12
CA LYS A 18 20.00 -8.39 0.12
C LYS A 18 18.50 -8.31 -0.18
N VAL A 19 17.92 -9.31 -0.84
CA VAL A 19 16.47 -9.41 -1.08
C VAL A 19 15.79 -10.22 0.01
N LEU A 20 16.38 -11.36 0.40
CA LEU A 20 15.81 -12.28 1.38
C LEU A 20 15.75 -11.68 2.79
N VAL A 21 16.76 -10.90 3.21
CA VAL A 21 16.77 -10.30 4.56
C VAL A 21 15.61 -9.32 4.75
N PRO A 22 15.37 -8.32 3.88
CA PRO A 22 14.19 -7.46 3.97
C PRO A 22 12.86 -8.21 3.91
N VAL A 23 12.76 -9.23 3.05
CA VAL A 23 11.54 -10.05 2.93
C VAL A 23 11.27 -10.82 4.21
N VAL A 24 12.28 -11.46 4.81
CA VAL A 24 12.14 -12.19 6.07
C VAL A 24 11.79 -11.24 7.22
N ILE A 25 12.44 -10.07 7.31
CA ILE A 25 12.08 -9.06 8.31
C ILE A 25 10.63 -8.59 8.12
N GLY A 26 10.20 -8.35 6.88
CA GLY A 26 8.84 -7.97 6.55
C GLY A 26 7.82 -9.04 6.94
N LEU A 27 8.09 -10.31 6.64
CA LEU A 27 7.25 -11.45 7.02
C LEU A 27 7.20 -11.64 8.53
N LEU A 28 8.32 -11.48 9.25
CA LEU A 28 8.35 -11.54 10.71
C LEU A 28 7.56 -10.40 11.34
N ALA A 29 7.71 -9.17 10.83
CA ALA A 29 6.96 -8.01 11.30
C ALA A 29 5.46 -8.17 11.04
N ALA A 30 5.07 -8.62 9.84
CA ALA A 30 3.68 -8.91 9.50
C ALA A 30 3.11 -10.06 10.36
N GLY A 31 3.89 -11.12 10.58
CA GLY A 31 3.52 -12.23 11.45
C GLY A 31 3.34 -11.79 12.90
N TYR A 32 4.23 -10.94 13.41
CA TYR A 32 4.10 -10.34 14.75
C TYR A 32 2.88 -9.44 14.84
N MET A 33 2.66 -8.55 13.86
CA MET A 33 1.48 -7.68 13.83
C MET A 33 0.18 -8.49 13.79
N LEU A 34 0.15 -9.56 12.99
CA LEU A 34 -1.00 -10.47 12.93
C LEU A 34 -1.21 -11.18 14.27
N TYR A 35 -0.16 -11.75 14.86
CA TYR A 35 -0.25 -12.43 16.16
C TYR A 35 -0.73 -11.48 17.25
N SER A 36 -0.08 -10.32 17.38
CA SER A 36 -0.44 -9.27 18.33
C SER A 36 -1.91 -8.85 18.18
N SER A 37 -2.34 -8.61 16.94
CA SER A 37 -3.74 -8.25 16.65
C SER A 37 -4.69 -9.39 17.00
N LEU A 38 -4.35 -10.64 16.69
CA LEU A 38 -5.19 -11.81 16.98
C LEU A 38 -5.31 -12.13 18.48
N THR A 39 -4.38 -11.65 19.31
CA THR A 39 -4.40 -11.80 20.77
C THR A 39 -4.87 -10.54 21.49
N ALA A 40 -5.07 -9.44 20.78
CA ALA A 40 -5.54 -8.19 21.37
C ALA A 40 -6.96 -8.39 21.92
N VAL A 41 -7.12 -8.01 23.18
CA VAL A 41 -8.38 -8.08 23.93
C VAL A 41 -9.20 -6.84 23.59
N ARG A 42 -10.50 -7.05 23.37
CA ARG A 42 -11.46 -5.97 23.16
C ARG A 42 -12.76 -6.30 23.90
N TYR A 43 -13.42 -5.26 24.39
CA TYR A 43 -14.76 -5.32 24.94
C TYR A 43 -15.77 -4.93 23.86
N GLU A 44 -16.81 -5.73 23.69
CA GLU A 44 -17.92 -5.40 22.78
C GLU A 44 -19.25 -5.40 23.54
N PRO A 45 -20.19 -4.50 23.20
CA PRO A 45 -21.51 -4.49 23.80
C PRO A 45 -22.22 -5.83 23.60
N SER A 46 -22.81 -6.36 24.66
CA SER A 46 -23.51 -7.64 24.69
C SER A 46 -24.70 -7.55 25.64
N ASP A 47 -25.85 -8.11 25.22
CA ASP A 47 -27.09 -8.06 26.01
C ASP A 47 -27.00 -8.82 27.34
N THR A 48 -26.04 -9.76 27.46
CA THR A 48 -25.78 -10.59 28.65
C THR A 48 -24.29 -10.61 28.98
N GLY A 49 -23.65 -9.44 28.96
CA GLY A 49 -22.22 -9.30 29.18
C GLY A 49 -21.78 -9.62 30.62
N SER A 50 -20.52 -9.99 30.80
CA SER A 50 -19.92 -10.17 32.14
C SER A 50 -19.14 -8.95 32.63
N TYR A 51 -19.09 -7.88 31.85
CA TYR A 51 -18.32 -6.67 32.12
C TYR A 51 -19.19 -5.41 32.06
N GLU A 52 -18.88 -4.45 32.92
CA GLU A 52 -19.50 -3.13 32.96
C GLU A 52 -18.43 -2.06 32.80
N TRP A 53 -18.74 -1.00 32.03
CA TRP A 53 -17.86 0.14 31.83
C TRP A 53 -17.88 1.04 33.07
N VAL A 54 -16.70 1.45 33.54
CA VAL A 54 -16.54 2.20 34.79
C VAL A 54 -15.87 3.56 34.65
N ASP A 55 -15.62 4.05 33.44
CA ASP A 55 -15.03 5.38 33.15
C ASP A 55 -13.82 5.68 34.05
N ALA A 56 -12.80 4.81 34.01
CA ALA A 56 -11.69 4.83 34.98
C ALA A 56 -10.79 6.07 34.85
N ASP A 57 -10.72 6.67 33.67
CA ASP A 57 -9.94 7.85 33.34
C ASP A 57 -10.77 9.16 33.36
N GLY A 58 -12.09 9.06 33.42
CA GLY A 58 -13.02 10.17 33.58
C GLY A 58 -13.18 11.03 32.31
N ASP A 59 -12.91 10.46 31.14
CA ASP A 59 -13.03 11.15 29.85
C ASP A 59 -14.45 11.06 29.25
N GLY A 60 -15.31 10.23 29.85
CA GLY A 60 -16.71 10.03 29.44
C GLY A 60 -16.86 9.30 28.11
N LYS A 61 -15.81 8.64 27.62
CA LYS A 61 -15.80 7.83 26.38
C LYS A 61 -15.45 6.39 26.73
N VAL A 62 -15.97 5.45 25.92
CA VAL A 62 -15.69 4.02 26.11
C VAL A 62 -14.49 3.63 25.26
N ALA A 63 -13.36 3.33 25.88
CA ALA A 63 -12.20 2.76 25.20
C ALA A 63 -12.27 1.23 25.24
N PHE A 64 -12.88 0.65 24.20
CA PHE A 64 -13.10 -0.81 24.06
C PHE A 64 -11.84 -1.69 24.15
N ASN A 65 -10.64 -1.13 24.12
CA ASN A 65 -9.36 -1.83 24.14
C ASN A 65 -8.54 -1.58 25.43
N VAL A 66 -9.13 -0.98 26.46
CA VAL A 66 -8.48 -0.67 27.74
C VAL A 66 -9.13 -1.52 28.85
N ASP A 67 -8.41 -2.52 29.35
CA ASP A 67 -8.92 -3.43 30.41
C ASP A 67 -9.30 -2.66 31.71
N GLU A 68 -8.65 -1.54 32.00
CA GLU A 68 -8.89 -0.74 33.22
C GLU A 68 -10.25 -0.04 33.24
N GLU A 69 -10.86 0.18 32.08
CA GLU A 69 -12.19 0.77 31.94
C GLU A 69 -13.34 -0.21 32.15
N PHE A 70 -13.05 -1.50 32.34
CA PHE A 70 -14.07 -2.53 32.50
C PHE A 70 -13.89 -3.31 33.80
N ARG A 71 -14.99 -3.55 34.50
CA ARG A 71 -15.01 -4.42 35.70
C ARG A 71 -16.00 -5.56 35.51
N ILE A 72 -15.70 -6.68 36.15
CA ILE A 72 -16.59 -7.84 36.16
C ILE A 72 -17.84 -7.48 36.96
N SER A 73 -19.01 -7.68 36.37
CA SER A 73 -20.33 -7.41 36.97
C SER A 73 -21.27 -8.58 36.62
N GLU A 74 -22.16 -8.95 37.55
CA GLU A 74 -23.14 -10.03 37.32
C GLU A 74 -24.17 -9.66 36.25
N ASP A 75 -24.49 -8.36 36.12
CA ASP A 75 -25.40 -7.77 35.12
C ASP A 75 -24.63 -6.85 34.15
N GLY A 76 -23.51 -7.34 33.61
CA GLY A 76 -22.68 -6.58 32.68
C GLY A 76 -23.33 -6.35 31.32
N SER A 77 -22.88 -5.30 30.62
CA SER A 77 -23.32 -4.95 29.26
C SER A 77 -22.24 -5.17 28.20
N TYR A 78 -21.09 -5.75 28.59
CA TYR A 78 -19.95 -5.98 27.71
C TYR A 78 -19.37 -7.39 27.85
N ASP A 79 -18.89 -7.94 26.73
CA ASP A 79 -18.14 -9.19 26.69
C ASP A 79 -16.68 -8.93 26.32
N ARG A 80 -15.78 -9.61 27.04
CA ARG A 80 -14.35 -9.63 26.73
C ARG A 80 -14.08 -10.66 25.63
N ILE A 81 -13.75 -10.17 24.44
CA ILE A 81 -13.50 -11.00 23.26
C ILE A 81 -12.11 -10.78 22.68
N THR A 82 -11.65 -11.75 21.91
CA THR A 82 -10.44 -11.64 21.10
C THR A 82 -10.80 -11.75 19.62
N TYR A 83 -10.03 -11.15 18.71
CA TYR A 83 -10.21 -11.35 17.26
C TYR A 83 -10.17 -12.82 16.85
N ARG A 84 -9.40 -13.65 17.57
CA ARG A 84 -9.41 -15.12 17.39
C ARG A 84 -10.79 -15.73 17.64
N ASP A 85 -11.50 -15.25 18.65
CA ASP A 85 -12.84 -15.74 19.00
C ASP A 85 -13.86 -15.28 17.95
N THR A 86 -13.74 -14.04 17.47
CA THR A 86 -14.55 -13.53 16.35
C THR A 86 -14.35 -14.33 15.07
N LEU A 87 -13.11 -14.65 14.71
CA LEU A 87 -12.80 -15.49 13.53
C LEU A 87 -13.40 -16.90 13.65
N ARG A 88 -13.46 -17.46 14.85
CA ARG A 88 -14.08 -18.77 15.11
C ARG A 88 -15.59 -18.74 14.99
N LYS A 89 -16.21 -17.58 15.20
CA LYS A 89 -17.65 -17.35 15.03
C LYS A 89 -18.06 -17.08 13.57
N ILE A 90 -17.12 -17.10 12.61
CA ILE A 90 -17.47 -16.95 11.20
C ILE A 90 -18.26 -18.19 10.75
N ASP A 91 -19.56 -17.99 10.52
CA ASP A 91 -20.42 -19.00 9.92
C ASP A 91 -20.12 -19.11 8.42
N TRP A 92 -19.53 -20.24 8.03
CA TRP A 92 -19.28 -20.59 6.63
C TRP A 92 -20.60 -20.96 5.94
N THR A 93 -21.42 -19.96 5.68
CA THR A 93 -22.69 -20.08 4.97
C THR A 93 -22.48 -20.14 3.46
N GLY A 94 -23.49 -20.63 2.72
CA GLY A 94 -23.47 -20.59 1.25
C GLY A 94 -23.29 -19.16 0.71
N THR A 95 -23.86 -18.16 1.40
CA THR A 95 -23.69 -16.74 1.09
C THR A 95 -22.24 -16.29 1.27
N ALA A 96 -21.59 -16.68 2.38
CA ALA A 96 -20.17 -16.38 2.60
C ALA A 96 -19.29 -16.98 1.50
N MET A 97 -19.55 -18.23 1.10
CA MET A 97 -18.85 -18.87 -0.01
C MET A 97 -19.07 -18.17 -1.35
N PHE A 98 -20.29 -17.70 -1.62
CA PHE A 98 -20.59 -16.93 -2.82
C PHE A 98 -19.81 -15.62 -2.88
N PHE A 99 -19.78 -14.83 -1.80
CA PHE A 99 -19.02 -13.58 -1.78
C PHE A 99 -17.50 -13.81 -1.81
N PHE A 100 -17.02 -14.89 -1.19
CA PHE A 100 -15.62 -15.29 -1.31
C PHE A 100 -15.24 -15.63 -2.77
N PHE A 101 -16.09 -16.38 -3.47
CA PHE A 101 -15.92 -16.63 -4.90
C PHE A 101 -15.93 -15.32 -5.71
N LEU A 102 -16.86 -14.41 -5.43
CA LEU A 102 -16.93 -13.11 -6.11
C LEU A 102 -15.65 -12.29 -5.88
N ALA A 103 -15.08 -12.32 -4.68
CA ALA A 103 -13.79 -11.67 -4.40
C ALA A 103 -12.64 -12.25 -5.26
N ILE A 104 -12.61 -13.58 -5.46
CA ILE A 104 -11.65 -14.23 -6.37
C ILE A 104 -11.88 -13.77 -7.81
N VAL A 105 -13.14 -13.71 -8.27
CA VAL A 105 -13.48 -13.22 -9.62
C VAL A 105 -13.01 -11.78 -9.81
N CYS A 106 -13.26 -10.89 -8.85
CA CYS A 106 -12.77 -9.52 -8.88
C CYS A 106 -11.23 -9.45 -8.97
N LEU A 107 -10.52 -10.33 -8.25
CA LEU A 107 -9.07 -10.43 -8.32
C LEU A 107 -8.61 -10.88 -9.72
N VAL A 108 -9.26 -11.88 -10.32
CA VAL A 108 -8.96 -12.34 -11.68
C VAL A 108 -9.20 -11.24 -12.71
N ILE A 109 -10.31 -10.50 -12.59
CA ILE A 109 -10.62 -9.35 -13.46
C ILE A 109 -9.55 -8.28 -13.32
N ARG A 110 -9.16 -7.93 -12.10
CA ARG A 110 -8.07 -6.97 -11.82
C ARG A 110 -6.76 -7.40 -12.48
N VAL A 111 -6.33 -8.64 -12.26
CA VAL A 111 -5.08 -9.17 -12.83
C VAL A 111 -5.16 -9.19 -14.36
N GLY A 112 -6.31 -9.60 -14.93
CA GLY A 112 -6.56 -9.54 -16.37
C GLY A 112 -6.45 -8.12 -16.94
N GLY A 113 -7.01 -7.13 -16.24
CA GLY A 113 -6.89 -5.72 -16.59
C GLY A 113 -5.42 -5.25 -16.62
N TYR A 114 -4.61 -5.64 -15.65
CA TYR A 114 -3.17 -5.33 -15.62
C TYR A 114 -2.40 -6.01 -16.76
N ILE A 115 -2.74 -7.25 -17.11
CA ILE A 115 -2.15 -7.97 -18.24
C ILE A 115 -2.46 -7.23 -19.56
N ILE A 116 -3.73 -6.84 -19.76
CA ILE A 116 -4.15 -6.09 -20.95
C ILE A 116 -3.43 -4.74 -21.01
N ARG A 117 -3.40 -4.00 -19.90
CA ARG A 117 -2.70 -2.71 -19.78
C ARG A 117 -1.23 -2.84 -20.16
N LEU A 118 -0.52 -3.82 -19.59
CA LEU A 118 0.88 -4.04 -19.89
C LEU A 118 1.10 -4.42 -21.37
N ARG A 119 0.23 -5.28 -21.92
CA ARG A 119 0.29 -5.68 -23.34
C ARG A 119 0.09 -4.49 -24.27
N VAL A 120 -0.82 -3.57 -23.94
CA VAL A 120 -1.07 -2.35 -24.73
C VAL A 120 0.10 -1.38 -24.62
N LEU A 121 0.58 -1.08 -23.41
CA LEU A 121 1.69 -0.15 -23.19
C LEU A 121 3.03 -0.67 -23.75
N SER A 122 3.25 -1.98 -23.74
CA SER A 122 4.41 -2.62 -24.37
C SER A 122 4.27 -2.74 -25.90
N SER A 123 3.25 -2.14 -26.53
CA SER A 123 3.00 -2.27 -27.96
C SER A 123 2.95 -3.73 -28.44
N LYS A 124 2.38 -4.62 -27.61
CA LYS A 124 2.29 -6.07 -27.83
C LYS A 124 3.65 -6.79 -27.96
N GLN A 125 4.73 -6.22 -27.44
CA GLN A 125 6.06 -6.84 -27.44
C GLN A 125 6.08 -8.19 -26.70
N PHE A 126 5.32 -8.31 -25.61
CA PHE A 126 5.22 -9.54 -24.82
C PHE A 126 4.03 -10.39 -25.25
N SER A 127 4.16 -11.71 -25.17
CA SER A 127 3.04 -12.65 -25.28
C SER A 127 2.10 -12.55 -24.07
N TRP A 128 0.89 -13.10 -24.18
CA TRP A 128 -0.07 -13.11 -23.06
C TRP A 128 0.48 -13.80 -21.83
N ARG A 129 1.25 -14.88 -22.04
CA ARG A 129 1.86 -15.65 -20.97
C ARG A 129 2.98 -14.86 -20.29
N GLN A 130 3.84 -14.19 -21.05
CA GLN A 130 4.87 -13.31 -20.50
C GLN A 130 4.25 -12.15 -19.71
N CYS A 131 3.20 -11.49 -20.24
CA CYS A 131 2.49 -10.45 -19.48
C CYS A 131 1.93 -10.99 -18.16
N PHE A 132 1.36 -12.20 -18.16
CA PHE A 132 0.87 -12.84 -16.95
C PHE A 132 1.99 -13.07 -15.93
N ASP A 133 3.11 -13.65 -16.36
CA ASP A 133 4.25 -13.94 -15.48
C ASP A 133 4.85 -12.64 -14.90
N ILE A 134 5.02 -11.60 -15.74
CA ILE A 134 5.51 -10.28 -15.30
C ILE A 134 4.55 -9.65 -14.28
N VAL A 135 3.24 -9.62 -14.57
CA VAL A 135 2.24 -8.99 -13.69
C VAL A 135 2.16 -9.73 -12.36
N LEU A 136 2.11 -11.07 -12.36
CA LEU A 136 2.08 -11.82 -11.11
C LEU A 136 3.33 -11.62 -10.26
N LEU A 137 4.51 -11.65 -10.88
CA LEU A 137 5.77 -11.43 -10.17
C LEU A 137 5.87 -10.01 -9.63
N TRP A 138 5.40 -9.01 -10.39
CA TRP A 138 5.32 -7.63 -9.94
C TRP A 138 4.38 -7.49 -8.74
N GLU A 139 3.14 -7.98 -8.83
CA GLU A 139 2.16 -7.90 -7.73
C GLU A 139 2.66 -8.62 -6.47
N PHE A 140 3.27 -9.80 -6.63
CA PHE A 140 3.85 -10.56 -5.54
C PHE A 140 4.99 -9.79 -4.87
N ALA A 141 5.90 -9.19 -5.65
CA ALA A 141 6.97 -8.38 -5.10
C ALA A 141 6.45 -7.14 -4.37
N SER A 142 5.45 -6.46 -4.94
CA SER A 142 4.80 -5.31 -4.30
C SER A 142 4.19 -5.70 -2.94
N ALA A 143 3.54 -6.86 -2.85
CA ALA A 143 2.93 -7.35 -1.62
C ALA A 143 3.96 -7.73 -0.52
N LEU A 144 5.17 -8.13 -0.91
CA LEU A 144 6.23 -8.50 0.03
C LEU A 144 7.07 -7.31 0.52
N THR A 145 7.06 -6.20 -0.21
CA THR A 145 7.98 -5.08 0.07
C THR A 145 7.30 -3.98 0.89
N PRO A 146 8.01 -3.31 1.82
CA PRO A 146 7.48 -2.14 2.51
C PRO A 146 7.04 -1.07 1.51
N SER A 147 5.88 -0.45 1.76
CA SER A 147 5.00 0.29 0.84
C SER A 147 5.59 1.35 -0.10
N VAL A 148 6.90 1.64 -0.07
CA VAL A 148 7.51 2.79 -0.76
C VAL A 148 8.60 2.42 -1.78
N VAL A 149 9.20 1.21 -1.76
CA VAL A 149 10.47 1.01 -2.51
C VAL A 149 10.54 -0.23 -3.43
N GLY A 150 9.69 -1.25 -3.27
CA GLY A 150 9.94 -2.52 -3.95
C GLY A 150 9.27 -2.73 -5.31
N GLY A 151 7.96 -2.46 -5.41
CA GLY A 151 7.17 -2.87 -6.58
C GLY A 151 7.67 -2.32 -7.91
N SER A 152 7.84 -0.99 -8.02
CA SER A 152 8.20 -0.33 -9.28
C SER A 152 9.60 -0.67 -9.77
N ALA A 153 10.58 -0.80 -8.87
CA ALA A 153 11.95 -1.18 -9.25
C ALA A 153 12.01 -2.64 -9.75
N VAL A 154 11.27 -3.52 -9.09
CA VAL A 154 11.15 -4.93 -9.48
C VAL A 154 10.42 -5.08 -10.82
N ALA A 155 9.40 -4.26 -11.08
CA ALA A 155 8.70 -4.22 -12.36
C ALA A 155 9.63 -3.84 -13.52
N ILE A 156 10.43 -2.77 -13.35
CA ILE A 156 11.43 -2.34 -14.35
C ILE A 156 12.41 -3.47 -14.64
N TYR A 157 12.87 -4.17 -13.60
CA TYR A 157 13.76 -5.32 -13.73
C TYR A 157 13.13 -6.47 -14.53
N PHE A 158 11.90 -6.88 -14.21
CA PHE A 158 11.25 -7.98 -14.92
C PHE A 158 10.96 -7.64 -16.39
N LEU A 159 10.52 -6.42 -16.68
CA LEU A 159 10.34 -5.94 -18.06
C LEU A 159 11.67 -5.97 -18.82
N ASN A 160 12.75 -5.50 -18.19
CA ASN A 160 14.06 -5.48 -18.82
C ASN A 160 14.59 -6.89 -19.09
N ARG A 161 14.42 -7.81 -18.14
CA ARG A 161 14.83 -9.20 -18.25
C ARG A 161 14.10 -9.95 -19.38
N GLU A 162 12.85 -9.60 -19.66
CA GLU A 162 12.07 -10.15 -20.77
C GLU A 162 12.40 -9.49 -22.14
N GLY A 163 13.46 -8.67 -22.19
CA GLY A 163 14.01 -8.13 -23.44
C GLY A 163 13.57 -6.71 -23.78
N MET A 164 12.92 -5.99 -22.86
CA MET A 164 12.61 -4.57 -23.05
C MET A 164 13.80 -3.69 -22.65
N ASN A 165 14.09 -2.63 -23.42
CA ASN A 165 15.13 -1.67 -23.01
C ASN A 165 14.75 -1.02 -21.65
N LEU A 166 15.74 -0.76 -20.79
CA LEU A 166 15.60 -0.13 -19.48
C LEU A 166 14.83 1.18 -19.53
N GLY A 167 15.11 2.05 -20.51
CA GLY A 167 14.40 3.32 -20.68
C GLY A 167 12.91 3.13 -20.99
N LYS A 168 12.58 2.17 -21.87
CA LYS A 168 11.19 1.81 -22.18
C LYS A 168 10.48 1.19 -20.98
N SER A 169 11.16 0.30 -20.26
CA SER A 169 10.64 -0.35 -19.05
C SER A 169 10.29 0.69 -17.98
N THR A 170 11.19 1.64 -17.75
CA THR A 170 10.98 2.76 -16.83
C THR A 170 9.82 3.65 -17.26
N ALA A 171 9.74 4.00 -18.55
CA ALA A 171 8.65 4.80 -19.08
C ALA A 171 7.28 4.11 -18.90
N ILE A 172 7.17 2.81 -19.18
CA ILE A 172 5.93 2.05 -18.98
C ILE A 172 5.51 2.10 -17.50
N VAL A 173 6.43 1.83 -16.57
CA VAL A 173 6.13 1.84 -15.14
C VAL A 173 5.69 3.23 -14.65
N MET A 174 6.35 4.29 -15.13
CA MET A 174 5.96 5.68 -14.83
C MET A 174 4.57 6.03 -15.39
N VAL A 175 4.27 5.63 -16.62
CA VAL A 175 2.95 5.85 -17.23
C VAL A 175 1.88 5.08 -16.45
N THR A 176 2.13 3.83 -16.05
CA THR A 176 1.16 3.07 -15.24
C THR A 176 0.91 3.72 -13.89
N ALA A 177 1.96 4.19 -13.20
CA ALA A 177 1.81 4.91 -11.95
C ALA A 177 1.01 6.21 -12.14
N MET A 178 1.28 6.95 -13.23
CA MET A 178 0.53 8.16 -13.55
C MET A 178 -0.95 7.88 -13.77
N MET A 179 -1.28 6.81 -14.51
CA MET A 179 -2.66 6.41 -14.73
C MET A 179 -3.37 6.04 -13.42
N ASP A 180 -2.67 5.34 -12.52
CA ASP A 180 -3.22 4.94 -11.22
C ASP A 180 -3.47 6.17 -10.34
N GLU A 181 -2.54 7.13 -10.28
CA GLU A 181 -2.72 8.39 -9.55
C GLU A 181 -3.83 9.27 -10.14
N ILE A 182 -3.97 9.34 -11.47
CA ILE A 182 -5.10 10.03 -12.12
C ILE A 182 -6.43 9.39 -11.69
N PHE A 183 -6.49 8.06 -11.69
CA PHE A 183 -7.67 7.34 -11.24
C PHE A 183 -8.00 7.64 -9.77
N TYR A 184 -7.02 7.57 -8.86
CA TYR A 184 -7.24 7.88 -7.44
C TYR A 184 -7.72 9.32 -7.22
N VAL A 185 -7.03 10.30 -7.80
CA VAL A 185 -7.38 11.71 -7.66
C VAL A 185 -8.76 12.02 -8.25
N SER A 186 -9.14 11.38 -9.37
CA SER A 186 -10.46 11.59 -9.98
C SER A 186 -11.59 10.85 -9.26
N MET A 187 -11.32 9.68 -8.67
CA MET A 187 -12.34 8.89 -7.97
C MET A 187 -12.77 9.49 -6.64
N VAL A 188 -11.85 10.13 -5.90
CA VAL A 188 -12.17 10.78 -4.62
C VAL A 188 -13.35 11.77 -4.74
N PRO A 189 -13.31 12.81 -5.60
CA PRO A 189 -14.43 13.75 -5.73
C PRO A 189 -15.69 13.07 -6.25
N LEU A 190 -15.56 12.06 -7.12
CA LEU A 190 -16.70 11.30 -7.61
C LEU A 190 -17.41 10.55 -6.46
N ILE A 191 -16.66 9.85 -5.61
CA ILE A 191 -17.19 9.19 -4.42
C ILE A 191 -17.83 10.20 -3.46
N MET A 192 -17.17 11.35 -3.24
CA MET A 192 -17.70 12.40 -2.37
C MET A 192 -19.06 12.94 -2.86
N ILE A 193 -19.26 13.06 -4.18
CA ILE A 193 -20.54 13.49 -4.75
C ILE A 193 -21.64 12.44 -4.54
N PHE A 194 -21.33 11.15 -4.70
CA PHE A 194 -22.33 10.09 -4.61
C PHE A 194 -22.64 9.62 -3.18
N VAL A 195 -21.64 9.62 -2.28
CA VAL A 195 -21.75 9.11 -0.91
C VAL A 195 -21.97 10.24 0.11
N GLY A 196 -21.45 11.44 -0.17
CA GLY A 196 -21.45 12.57 0.75
C GLY A 196 -20.29 12.54 1.74
N VAL A 197 -19.85 13.72 2.18
CA VAL A 197 -18.66 13.89 3.03
C VAL A 197 -18.88 13.39 4.47
N HIS A 198 -20.09 13.60 5.01
CA HIS A 198 -20.42 13.30 6.41
C HIS A 198 -20.43 11.81 6.75
N GLY A 199 -20.62 10.92 5.76
CA GLY A 199 -20.61 9.48 5.97
C GLY A 199 -19.23 8.82 5.81
N LEU A 200 -18.20 9.58 5.41
CA LEU A 200 -16.89 9.03 5.04
C LEU A 200 -15.85 9.10 6.16
N PHE A 201 -16.03 10.02 7.13
CA PHE A 201 -15.07 10.22 8.20
C PHE A 201 -15.71 9.92 9.57
N PRO A 202 -15.10 9.08 10.40
CA PRO A 202 -15.58 8.85 11.76
C PRO A 202 -15.42 10.13 12.60
N GLU A 203 -16.52 10.57 13.23
CA GLU A 203 -16.58 11.84 13.98
C GLU A 203 -15.69 11.83 15.24
N ASN A 204 -15.41 10.65 15.80
CA ASN A 204 -14.70 10.50 17.08
C ASN A 204 -13.21 10.18 16.94
N TRP A 205 -12.64 10.29 15.74
CA TRP A 205 -11.22 9.98 15.51
C TRP A 205 -10.38 11.26 15.44
N GLU A 206 -9.62 11.49 16.51
CA GLU A 206 -8.67 12.59 16.63
C GLU A 206 -7.29 12.02 16.98
N GLN A 207 -6.25 12.50 16.29
CA GLN A 207 -4.87 12.24 16.68
C GLN A 207 -4.09 13.54 16.79
N THR A 208 -3.30 13.64 17.86
CA THR A 208 -2.36 14.75 18.04
C THR A 208 -1.06 14.44 17.32
N LEU A 209 -0.82 15.11 16.20
CA LEU A 209 0.43 15.03 15.44
C LEU A 209 1.13 16.38 15.50
N PHE A 210 2.41 16.39 15.92
CA PHE A 210 3.22 17.61 16.02
C PHE A 210 2.58 18.75 16.85
N GLY A 211 1.79 18.41 17.87
CA GLY A 211 1.10 19.38 18.74
C GLY A 211 -0.18 19.98 18.16
N MET A 212 -0.65 19.50 17.00
CA MET A 212 -1.94 19.86 16.41
C MET A 212 -2.91 18.68 16.53
N THR A 213 -4.12 18.91 17.01
CA THR A 213 -5.21 17.93 16.96
C THR A 213 -5.75 17.87 15.54
N LEU A 214 -5.48 16.77 14.84
CA LEU A 214 -5.99 16.52 13.48
C LEU A 214 -7.17 15.57 13.57
N THR A 215 -8.30 15.99 13.01
CA THR A 215 -9.45 15.13 12.75
C THR A 215 -9.17 14.18 11.57
N ALA A 216 -9.90 13.07 11.49
CA ALA A 216 -9.82 12.15 10.35
C ALA A 216 -10.00 12.85 8.99
N GLU A 217 -10.92 13.81 8.90
CA GLU A 217 -11.15 14.62 7.71
C GLU A 217 -9.93 15.52 7.39
N GLY A 218 -9.36 16.18 8.38
CA GLY A 218 -8.18 17.02 8.18
C GLY A 218 -6.98 16.22 7.67
N LEU A 219 -6.74 15.04 8.24
CA LEU A 219 -5.67 14.14 7.80
C LEU A 219 -5.91 13.63 6.36
N PHE A 220 -7.16 13.33 6.02
CA PHE A 220 -7.53 12.96 4.66
C PHE A 220 -7.20 14.05 3.65
N TRP A 221 -7.59 15.30 3.90
CA TRP A 221 -7.30 16.41 2.97
C TRP A 221 -5.80 16.66 2.80
N VAL A 222 -5.03 16.53 3.87
CA VAL A 222 -3.56 16.62 3.80
C VAL A 222 -3.00 15.50 2.91
N GLY A 223 -3.43 14.25 3.11
CA GLY A 223 -3.01 13.12 2.29
C GLY A 223 -3.45 13.25 0.82
N TYR A 224 -4.66 13.75 0.59
CA TYR A 224 -5.19 13.98 -0.74
C TYR A 224 -4.43 15.09 -1.48
N LEU A 225 -4.16 16.22 -0.82
CA LEU A 225 -3.36 17.32 -1.38
C LEU A 225 -1.93 16.87 -1.71
N PHE A 226 -1.33 16.05 -0.84
CA PHE A 226 -0.03 15.44 -1.08
C PHE A 226 -0.05 14.55 -2.33
N THR A 227 -1.04 13.65 -2.43
CA THR A 227 -1.23 12.76 -3.59
C THR A 227 -1.46 13.54 -4.87
N PHE A 228 -2.32 14.55 -4.83
CA PHE A 228 -2.55 15.48 -5.95
C PHE A 228 -1.26 16.18 -6.40
N THR A 229 -0.44 16.63 -5.45
CA THR A 229 0.86 17.26 -5.74
C THR A 229 1.81 16.27 -6.41
N LEU A 230 1.88 15.03 -5.93
CA LEU A 230 2.66 13.97 -6.57
C LEU A 230 2.19 13.69 -7.99
N LEU A 231 0.88 13.63 -8.22
CA LEU A 231 0.30 13.48 -9.55
C LEU A 231 0.74 14.62 -10.48
N MET A 232 0.66 15.87 -10.04
CA MET A 232 1.09 17.02 -10.85
C MET A 232 2.57 16.93 -11.24
N ILE A 233 3.44 16.53 -10.31
CA ILE A 233 4.86 16.29 -10.58
C ILE A 233 5.03 15.15 -11.60
N LEU A 234 4.29 14.06 -11.43
CA LEU A 234 4.38 12.87 -12.28
C LEU A 234 3.86 13.14 -13.70
N VAL A 235 2.76 13.88 -13.84
CA VAL A 235 2.23 14.33 -15.14
C VAL A 235 3.22 15.24 -15.84
N TYR A 236 3.80 16.22 -15.13
CA TYR A 236 4.84 17.09 -15.68
C TYR A 236 6.07 16.29 -16.14
N ALA A 237 6.50 15.33 -15.33
CA ALA A 237 7.61 14.44 -15.63
C ALA A 237 7.34 13.59 -16.89
N VAL A 238 6.18 12.95 -16.99
CA VAL A 238 5.89 12.00 -18.07
C VAL A 238 5.50 12.71 -19.38
N LEU A 239 4.66 13.74 -19.32
CA LEU A 239 4.09 14.38 -20.52
C LEU A 239 4.88 15.57 -21.05
N ILE A 240 5.45 16.40 -20.17
CA ILE A 240 6.06 17.68 -20.57
C ILE A 240 7.56 17.51 -20.76
N ASN A 241 8.25 16.96 -19.77
CA ASN A 241 9.70 16.80 -19.86
C ASN A 241 10.21 15.58 -19.07
N PRO A 242 10.34 14.42 -19.73
CA PRO A 242 10.94 13.21 -19.15
C PRO A 242 12.33 13.45 -18.54
N ARG A 243 13.10 14.38 -19.11
CA ARG A 243 14.42 14.77 -18.61
C ARG A 243 14.36 15.73 -17.42
N ALA A 244 13.23 16.40 -17.17
CA ALA A 244 13.06 17.24 -15.99
C ALA A 244 12.86 16.43 -14.70
N PHE A 245 12.31 15.22 -14.79
CA PHE A 245 12.24 14.30 -13.65
C PHE A 245 13.63 14.01 -13.08
N ARG A 246 14.61 13.74 -13.96
CA ARG A 246 16.02 13.63 -13.60
C ARG A 246 16.51 14.87 -12.85
N TYR A 247 16.21 16.07 -13.35
CA TYR A 247 16.62 17.32 -12.70
C TYR A 247 15.97 17.51 -11.33
N VAL A 248 14.66 17.23 -11.18
CA VAL A 248 13.93 17.32 -9.92
C VAL A 248 14.46 16.30 -8.90
N LEU A 249 14.67 15.05 -9.30
CA LEU A 249 15.30 14.02 -8.47
C LEU A 249 16.71 14.44 -8.01
N ILE A 250 17.55 14.91 -8.93
CA ILE A 250 18.91 15.36 -8.59
C ILE A 250 18.86 16.57 -7.64
N LYS A 251 17.91 17.49 -7.84
CA LYS A 251 17.73 18.69 -7.00
C LYS A 251 17.17 18.34 -5.62
N LEU A 252 16.19 17.44 -5.52
CA LEU A 252 15.65 16.94 -4.26
C LEU A 252 16.73 16.19 -3.46
N PHE A 253 17.49 15.32 -4.12
CA PHE A 253 18.64 14.62 -3.53
C PHE A 253 19.90 15.48 -3.41
N SER A 254 19.84 16.77 -3.74
CA SER A 254 20.90 17.74 -3.43
C SER A 254 20.75 18.37 -2.04
N LEU A 255 19.62 18.14 -1.35
CA LEU A 255 19.41 18.54 0.03
C LEU A 255 20.44 17.88 0.95
N PRO A 256 20.90 18.58 2.01
CA PRO A 256 22.03 18.16 2.84
C PRO A 256 21.86 16.76 3.46
N PHE A 257 20.63 16.37 3.80
CA PHE A 257 20.31 15.06 4.38
C PHE A 257 20.30 13.91 3.36
N LEU A 258 19.98 14.19 2.10
CA LEU A 258 19.80 13.19 1.04
C LEU A 258 21.05 13.04 0.14
N ARG A 259 22.06 13.90 0.33
CA ARG A 259 23.27 13.99 -0.49
C ARG A 259 24.06 12.68 -0.58
N LYS A 260 23.95 11.78 0.41
CA LYS A 260 24.58 10.45 0.44
C LYS A 260 24.08 9.52 -0.69
N TRP A 261 22.88 9.74 -1.21
CA TRP A 261 22.26 8.91 -2.25
C TRP A 261 22.37 9.51 -3.66
N ARG A 262 22.85 10.76 -3.76
CA ARG A 262 22.95 11.53 -5.00
C ARG A 262 23.76 10.83 -6.10
N TYR A 263 24.87 10.17 -5.76
CA TYR A 263 25.72 9.49 -6.75
C TYR A 263 24.97 8.35 -7.46
N ARG A 264 24.10 7.63 -6.74
CA ARG A 264 23.32 6.50 -7.27
C ARG A 264 22.19 6.99 -8.19
N ILE A 265 21.53 8.09 -7.83
CA ILE A 265 20.44 8.72 -8.59
C ILE A 265 20.95 9.33 -9.91
N VAL A 266 22.16 9.91 -9.92
CA VAL A 266 22.77 10.50 -11.13
C VAL A 266 23.07 9.42 -12.19
N ALA A 267 23.49 8.22 -11.78
CA ALA A 267 23.70 7.09 -12.69
C ALA A 267 22.38 6.64 -13.34
N TRP A 268 21.31 6.52 -12.56
CA TRP A 268 19.98 6.09 -13.05
C TRP A 268 19.35 7.12 -13.99
N GLY A 269 19.64 8.40 -13.79
CA GLY A 269 19.14 9.47 -14.64
C GLY A 269 19.84 9.58 -16.01
N ASN A 270 20.95 8.88 -16.26
CA ASN A 270 21.61 8.88 -17.57
C ASN A 270 21.02 7.83 -18.53
N ASP A 271 20.28 6.84 -18.00
CA ASP A 271 19.65 5.76 -18.77
C ASP A 271 18.18 6.05 -19.15
N LEU A 272 17.65 7.19 -18.71
CA LEU A 272 16.35 7.79 -19.06
C LEU A 272 16.48 8.78 -20.23
#